data_AF-F0I713-F1
#
_entry.id   AF-F0I713-F1
#
_cell.length_a   1.000
_cell.length_b   1.000
_cell.length_c   1.000
_cell.angle_alpha   90.00
_cell.angle_beta   90.00
_cell.angle_gamma   90.00
#
_symmetry.space_group_name_H-M   'P 1'
#
loop_
_entity.id
_entity.type
_entity.pdbx_description
1 polymer ?
#
loop_
_entity_poly.entity_id
_entity_poly.type
_entity_poly.pdbx_seq_one_letter_code
_entity_poly.pdbx_strand_id
1 'polypeptide(L)'
;MRRSSKKKHDANSFRAIKKELYQQQKIKREELSMMAIQEEKKRINSAFILLCLTLSFALFFGFYYFSQKIPRANLKYKYNKTVSSVSKESSTTQQDEAELEMDKKQKELKKKIVEEDEKKFVFNWTLDNFVELKIAKVGEWENNPTLEEVITKYGKGSNVSFTENGLTLTYKTRIVDVPRYGSSGHPQEISLGFYDPDSNGKKYYLITKTAVYLDDIHNLPAIKNEFVFKWKPEDMDTLTVGDSQYGKGGMTYQEIVARFGLPSDSNFSGSDTDYSPLSLRVNYFNIHRPPAERKLDRVSLIFKRQEDGSFRLADAKSEFDKDW
;
A
#
# COMPACT_ATOMS: atom_id res chain seq x y z
N MET A 1 -65.56 18.98 46.89
CA MET A 1 -64.93 18.05 45.91
C MET A 1 -63.50 18.50 45.64
N ARG A 2 -62.49 17.75 46.12
CA ARG A 2 -61.06 18.00 45.90
C ARG A 2 -60.62 17.37 44.57
N ARG A 3 -60.10 18.16 43.63
CA ARG A 3 -59.41 17.66 42.43
C ARG A 3 -57.97 17.31 42.80
N SER A 4 -57.61 16.03 42.76
CA SER A 4 -56.21 15.59 42.84
C SER A 4 -55.62 15.62 41.43
N SER A 5 -54.68 16.53 41.15
CA SER A 5 -53.88 16.48 39.93
C SER A 5 -52.75 15.46 40.14
N LYS A 6 -52.89 14.27 39.55
CA LYS A 6 -51.74 13.36 39.38
C LYS A 6 -50.81 14.01 38.34
N LYS A 7 -49.69 14.57 38.81
CA LYS A 7 -48.55 14.94 37.96
C LYS A 7 -48.13 13.70 37.16
N LYS A 8 -48.32 13.74 35.83
CA LYS A 8 -47.69 12.80 34.91
C LYS A 8 -46.19 13.06 34.97
N HIS A 9 -45.45 12.23 35.72
CA HIS A 9 -44.00 12.26 35.67
C HIS A 9 -43.53 11.82 34.28
N ASP A 10 -42.59 12.58 33.76
CA ASP A 10 -42.24 12.74 32.36
C ASP A 10 -41.48 11.51 31.82
N ALA A 11 -42.19 10.55 31.24
CA ALA A 11 -41.60 9.35 30.63
C ALA A 11 -40.63 9.67 29.47
N ASN A 12 -40.76 10.87 28.87
CA ASN A 12 -39.83 11.37 27.85
C ASN A 12 -38.47 11.76 28.45
N SER A 13 -38.44 12.25 29.69
CA SER A 13 -37.20 12.62 30.40
C SER A 13 -36.33 11.39 30.69
N PHE A 14 -36.92 10.29 31.15
CA PHE A 14 -36.16 9.08 31.49
C PHE A 14 -35.54 8.40 30.25
N ARG A 15 -36.25 8.42 29.12
CA ARG A 15 -35.74 7.92 27.84
C ARG A 15 -34.61 8.79 27.30
N ALA A 16 -34.71 10.11 27.46
CA ALA A 16 -33.65 11.05 27.08
C ALA A 16 -32.39 10.83 27.94
N ILE A 17 -32.53 10.72 29.26
CA ILE A 17 -31.41 10.46 30.18
C ILE A 17 -30.71 9.14 29.85
N LYS A 18 -31.46 8.07 29.57
CA LYS A 18 -30.87 6.77 29.19
C LYS A 18 -30.10 6.85 27.86
N LYS A 19 -30.61 7.61 26.89
CA LYS A 19 -29.95 7.82 25.60
C LYS A 19 -28.66 8.62 25.78
N GLU A 20 -28.68 9.65 26.61
CA GLU A 20 -27.51 10.48 26.91
C GLU A 20 -26.44 9.70 27.67
N LEU A 21 -26.82 8.90 28.67
CA LEU A 21 -25.91 8.02 29.40
C LEU A 21 -25.22 7.01 28.46
N TYR A 22 -25.97 6.45 27.50
CA TYR A 22 -25.42 5.52 26.52
C TYR A 22 -24.40 6.21 25.60
N GLN A 23 -24.67 7.44 25.16
CA GLN A 23 -23.72 8.22 24.36
C GLN A 23 -22.45 8.54 25.15
N GLN A 24 -22.57 8.96 26.41
CA GLN A 24 -21.40 9.22 27.26
C GLN A 24 -20.56 7.96 27.50
N GLN A 25 -21.18 6.81 27.74
CA GLN A 25 -20.46 5.54 27.89
C GLN A 25 -19.78 5.07 26.59
N LYS A 26 -20.34 5.43 25.43
CA LYS A 26 -19.74 5.13 24.14
C LYS A 26 -18.51 6.00 23.91
N ILE A 27 -18.63 7.31 24.10
CA ILE A 27 -17.51 8.27 23.97
C ILE A 27 -16.35 7.87 24.90
N LYS A 28 -16.65 7.57 26.18
CA LYS A 28 -15.62 7.18 27.14
C LYS A 28 -14.90 5.88 26.78
N ARG A 29 -15.57 4.94 26.10
CA ARG A 29 -14.95 3.71 25.59
C ARG A 29 -14.06 3.97 24.37
N GLU A 30 -14.48 4.87 23.48
CA GLU A 30 -13.69 5.30 22.32
C GLU A 30 -12.44 6.09 22.76
N GLU A 31 -12.54 6.93 23.79
CA GLU A 31 -11.38 7.63 24.37
C GLU A 31 -10.38 6.66 25.00
N LEU A 32 -10.85 5.67 25.77
CA LEU A 32 -9.99 4.65 26.37
C LEU A 32 -9.29 3.78 25.32
N SER A 33 -9.98 3.40 24.23
CA SER A 33 -9.35 2.62 23.16
C SER A 33 -8.32 3.45 22.40
N MET A 34 -8.60 4.72 22.13
CA MET A 34 -7.63 5.63 21.49
C MET A 34 -6.39 5.87 22.35
N MET A 35 -6.56 6.03 23.67
CA MET A 35 -5.42 6.13 24.60
C MET A 35 -4.57 4.84 24.61
N ALA A 36 -5.21 3.66 24.62
CA ALA A 36 -4.50 2.38 24.58
C ALA A 36 -3.71 2.18 23.28
N ILE A 37 -4.32 2.50 22.12
CA ILE A 37 -3.65 2.44 20.81
C ILE A 37 -2.48 3.43 20.75
N GLN A 38 -2.64 4.63 21.32
CA GLN A 38 -1.57 5.63 21.36
C GLN A 38 -0.40 5.19 22.26
N GLU A 39 -0.69 4.56 23.40
CA GLU A 39 0.33 4.02 24.29
C GLU A 39 1.09 2.85 23.64
N GLU A 40 0.38 1.93 22.98
CA GLU A 40 0.98 0.82 22.25
C GLU A 40 1.86 1.33 21.10
N LYS A 41 1.38 2.31 20.32
CA LYS A 41 2.16 2.97 19.27
C LYS A 41 3.41 3.64 19.82
N LYS A 42 3.33 4.29 20.99
CA LYS A 42 4.49 4.91 21.66
C LYS A 42 5.50 3.85 22.12
N ARG A 43 5.05 2.72 22.65
CA ARG A 43 5.91 1.60 23.06
C ARG A 43 6.61 0.96 21.87
N ILE A 44 5.89 0.70 20.78
CA ILE A 44 6.45 0.14 19.54
C ILE A 44 7.48 1.10 18.93
N ASN A 45 7.16 2.40 18.85
CA ASN A 45 8.10 3.39 18.31
C ASN A 45 9.37 3.51 19.17
N SER A 46 9.24 3.46 20.50
CA SER A 46 10.38 3.44 21.42
C SER A 46 11.26 2.19 21.24
N ALA A 47 10.64 1.00 21.12
CA ALA A 47 11.36 -0.25 20.87
C ALA A 47 12.06 -0.25 19.51
N PHE A 48 11.43 0.33 18.48
CA PHE A 48 12.01 0.47 17.15
C PHE A 48 13.25 1.40 17.16
N ILE A 49 13.16 2.54 17.84
CA ILE A 49 14.30 3.45 18.01
C ILE A 49 15.46 2.75 18.72
N LEU A 50 15.18 1.98 19.78
CA LEU A 50 16.21 1.24 20.51
C LEU A 50 16.89 0.19 19.62
N LEU A 51 16.11 -0.52 18.78
CA LEU A 51 16.63 -1.49 17.82
C LEU A 51 17.50 -0.84 16.73
N CYS A 52 17.10 0.34 16.23
CA CYS A 52 17.92 1.09 15.27
C CYS A 52 19.25 1.55 15.90
N LEU A 53 19.25 1.97 17.16
CA LEU A 53 20.47 2.37 17.87
C LEU A 53 21.42 1.18 18.10
N THR A 54 20.90 0.00 18.46
CA THR A 54 21.73 -1.19 18.66
C THR A 54 22.32 -1.72 17.35
N LEU A 55 21.55 -1.72 16.26
CA LEU A 55 22.04 -2.06 14.92
C LEU A 55 23.13 -1.09 14.45
N SER A 56 22.93 0.22 14.65
CA SER A 56 23.93 1.24 14.30
C SER A 56 25.22 1.07 15.09
N PHE A 57 25.12 0.76 16.39
CA PHE A 57 26.28 0.47 17.24
C PHE A 57 27.02 -0.79 16.78
N ALA A 58 26.30 -1.88 16.49
CA ALA A 58 26.90 -3.13 16.02
C ALA A 58 27.62 -2.97 14.66
N LEU A 59 27.05 -2.19 13.74
CA LEU A 59 27.67 -1.91 12.44
C LEU A 59 28.93 -1.05 12.58
N PHE A 60 28.90 -0.02 13.44
CA PHE A 60 30.04 0.88 13.64
C PHE A 60 31.25 0.14 14.26
N PHE A 61 31.03 -0.69 15.28
CA PHE A 61 32.10 -1.47 15.90
C PHE A 61 32.51 -2.70 15.08
N GLY A 62 31.56 -3.34 14.39
CA GLY A 62 31.84 -4.48 13.49
C GLY A 62 32.77 -4.08 12.34
N PHE A 63 32.52 -2.93 11.71
CA PHE A 63 33.38 -2.41 10.64
C PHE A 63 34.75 -1.97 11.17
N TYR A 64 34.80 -1.34 12.35
CA TYR A 64 36.06 -0.93 12.99
C TYR A 64 36.94 -2.12 13.36
N TYR A 65 36.36 -3.19 13.91
CA TYR A 65 37.10 -4.40 14.29
C TYR A 65 37.56 -5.22 13.07
N PHE A 66 36.75 -5.27 12.01
CA PHE A 66 37.11 -5.97 10.78
C PHE A 66 38.16 -5.21 9.95
N SER A 67 38.13 -3.87 9.97
CA SER A 67 39.10 -3.02 9.27
C SER A 67 40.53 -3.12 9.84
N GLN A 68 40.70 -3.58 11.08
CA GLN A 68 42.03 -3.85 11.66
C GLN A 68 42.63 -5.21 11.24
N LYS A 69 41.83 -6.13 10.68
CA LYS A 69 42.27 -7.50 10.36
C LYS A 69 42.63 -7.76 8.89
N ILE A 70 42.59 -6.76 8.01
CA ILE A 70 42.95 -6.93 6.59
C ILE A 70 44.43 -6.53 6.40
N PRO A 71 45.35 -7.45 6.03
CA PRO A 71 46.68 -7.08 5.60
C PRO A 71 46.58 -6.34 4.26
N ARG A 72 47.17 -5.13 4.18
CA ARG A 72 47.20 -4.32 2.96
C ARG A 72 47.99 -5.03 1.86
N ALA A 73 47.29 -5.75 0.98
CA ALA A 73 47.85 -6.21 -0.29
C ALA A 73 47.97 -5.02 -1.25
N ASN A 74 49.19 -4.75 -1.69
CA ASN A 74 49.55 -3.72 -2.66
C ASN A 74 48.88 -4.00 -4.03
N LEU A 75 47.83 -3.26 -4.37
CA LEU A 75 47.41 -3.10 -5.77
C LEU A 75 48.00 -1.80 -6.32
N LYS A 76 49.09 -1.95 -7.07
CA LYS A 76 49.69 -0.88 -7.88
C LYS A 76 48.78 -0.61 -9.09
N TYR A 77 47.95 0.43 -9.01
CA TYR A 77 47.44 1.11 -10.20
C TYR A 77 48.16 2.45 -10.36
N LYS A 78 48.80 2.61 -11.52
CA LYS A 78 49.64 3.74 -11.90
C LYS A 78 48.74 4.85 -12.46
N TYR A 79 48.50 5.90 -11.68
CA TYR A 79 47.92 7.16 -12.17
C TYR A 79 48.90 8.29 -11.84
N ASN A 80 49.52 8.87 -12.87
CA ASN A 80 50.35 10.07 -12.74
C ASN A 80 49.46 11.30 -12.83
N LYS A 81 49.30 12.03 -11.71
CA LYS A 81 49.00 13.46 -11.76
C LYS A 81 49.69 14.15 -10.58
N THR A 82 50.75 14.87 -10.89
CA THR A 82 51.46 15.80 -10.02
C THR A 82 50.52 16.95 -9.65
N VAL A 83 50.15 17.11 -8.38
CA VAL A 83 49.76 18.43 -7.83
C VAL A 83 50.13 18.48 -6.34
N SER A 84 51.17 19.28 -6.07
CA SER A 84 51.33 20.22 -4.96
C SER A 84 50.46 20.04 -3.71
N SER A 85 51.12 19.80 -2.59
CA SER A 85 50.66 20.06 -1.23
C SER A 85 50.34 21.53 -1.02
N VAL A 86 49.08 21.90 -0.77
CA VAL A 86 48.72 23.16 -0.11
C VAL A 86 47.52 22.93 0.81
N SER A 87 47.74 23.33 2.06
CA SER A 87 46.85 23.73 3.15
C SER A 87 45.39 23.29 3.21
N LYS A 88 45.14 22.66 4.36
CA LYS A 88 43.88 22.54 5.09
C LYS A 88 43.31 23.92 5.41
N GLU A 89 42.31 24.39 4.66
CA GLU A 89 41.39 25.45 5.10
C GLU A 89 40.12 25.53 4.22
N SER A 90 38.96 25.59 4.89
CA SER A 90 37.61 25.88 4.39
C SER A 90 36.92 24.89 3.44
N SER A 91 36.06 24.02 3.97
CA SER A 91 35.16 23.17 3.17
C SER A 91 33.80 22.94 3.83
N THR A 92 33.25 23.96 4.49
CA THR A 92 31.90 23.89 5.10
C THR A 92 30.83 24.60 4.27
N THR A 93 31.19 25.62 3.48
CA THR A 93 30.18 26.46 2.78
C THR A 93 29.63 25.84 1.49
N GLN A 94 30.43 25.09 0.74
CA GLN A 94 30.01 24.53 -0.56
C GLN A 94 29.00 23.37 -0.44
N GLN A 95 29.09 22.60 0.64
CA GLN A 95 28.17 21.49 0.89
C GLN A 95 26.79 22.03 1.28
N ASP A 96 26.75 23.04 2.15
CA ASP A 96 25.50 23.70 2.57
C ASP A 96 24.80 24.41 1.40
N GLU A 97 25.54 25.06 0.49
CA GLU A 97 24.97 25.71 -0.70
C GLU A 97 24.38 24.71 -1.70
N ALA A 98 25.06 23.58 -1.95
CA ALA A 98 24.58 22.54 -2.85
C ALA A 98 23.35 21.82 -2.30
N GLU A 99 23.32 21.56 -0.98
CA GLU A 99 22.18 20.97 -0.30
C GLU A 99 20.95 21.89 -0.38
N LEU A 100 21.13 23.20 -0.14
CA LEU A 100 20.06 24.20 -0.29
C LEU A 100 19.54 24.33 -1.73
N GLU A 101 20.41 24.21 -2.74
CA GLU A 101 20.01 24.24 -4.15
C GLU A 101 19.18 23.01 -4.54
N MET A 102 19.59 21.82 -4.10
CA MET A 102 18.85 20.58 -4.31
C MET A 102 17.48 20.62 -3.64
N ASP A 103 17.42 21.13 -2.41
CA ASP A 103 16.18 21.33 -1.66
C ASP A 103 15.18 22.22 -2.41
N LYS A 104 15.70 23.30 -3.03
CA LYS A 104 14.90 24.21 -3.84
C LYS A 104 14.38 23.54 -5.11
N LYS A 105 15.23 22.80 -5.83
CA LYS A 105 14.84 22.04 -7.04
C LYS A 105 13.76 21.01 -6.74
N GLN A 106 13.89 20.27 -5.64
CA GLN A 106 12.89 19.30 -5.20
C GLN A 106 11.55 19.97 -4.85
N LYS A 107 11.57 21.13 -4.17
CA LYS A 107 10.37 21.93 -3.87
C LYS A 107 9.68 22.43 -5.15
N GLU A 108 10.44 22.90 -6.13
CA GLU A 108 9.89 23.33 -7.42
C GLU A 108 9.31 22.15 -8.22
N LEU A 109 10.00 21.01 -8.25
CA LEU A 109 9.54 19.81 -8.92
C LEU A 109 8.27 19.26 -8.26
N LYS A 110 8.21 19.20 -6.92
CA LYS A 110 7.01 18.77 -6.18
C LYS A 110 5.76 19.54 -6.60
N LYS A 111 5.83 20.87 -6.72
CA LYS A 111 4.70 21.71 -7.16
C LYS A 111 4.20 21.37 -8.57
N LYS A 112 5.11 20.93 -9.45
CA LYS A 112 4.78 20.54 -10.82
C LYS A 112 4.09 19.18 -10.87
N ILE A 113 4.49 18.23 -10.02
CA ILE A 113 4.12 16.83 -10.15
C ILE A 113 3.07 16.33 -9.13
N VAL A 114 2.83 17.09 -8.06
CA VAL A 114 1.86 16.76 -7.00
C VAL A 114 0.71 17.76 -7.00
N GLU A 115 -0.51 17.27 -6.79
CA GLU A 115 -1.66 18.10 -6.41
C GLU A 115 -1.58 18.40 -4.91
N GLU A 116 -1.22 19.65 -4.55
CA GLU A 116 -1.04 20.05 -3.16
C GLU A 116 -2.36 20.21 -2.40
N ASP A 117 -3.45 20.50 -3.12
CA ASP A 117 -4.78 20.53 -2.51
C ASP A 117 -5.37 19.12 -2.52
N GLU A 118 -5.26 18.44 -1.38
CA GLU A 118 -5.82 17.10 -1.19
C GLU A 118 -7.31 17.01 -1.56
N LYS A 119 -8.07 18.12 -1.51
CA LYS A 119 -9.49 18.12 -1.92
C LYS A 119 -9.71 18.16 -3.42
N LYS A 120 -8.70 18.57 -4.19
CA LYS A 120 -8.73 18.59 -5.65
C LYS A 120 -8.15 17.33 -6.27
N PHE A 121 -7.35 16.57 -5.52
CA PHE A 121 -6.82 15.31 -6.01
C PHE A 121 -7.96 14.31 -6.28
N VAL A 122 -7.96 13.74 -7.48
CA VAL A 122 -8.89 12.69 -7.89
C VAL A 122 -8.09 11.48 -8.37
N PHE A 123 -8.40 10.31 -7.82
CA PHE A 123 -7.79 9.06 -8.24
C PHE A 123 -8.46 8.56 -9.53
N ASN A 124 -7.75 8.64 -10.66
CA ASN A 124 -8.25 8.28 -12.00
C ASN A 124 -7.56 7.05 -12.60
N TRP A 125 -6.79 6.31 -11.80
CA TRP A 125 -6.14 5.09 -12.28
C TRP A 125 -7.16 3.96 -12.44
N THR A 126 -7.01 3.19 -13.51
CA THR A 126 -7.74 1.96 -13.76
C THR A 126 -6.75 0.81 -13.89
N LEU A 127 -7.24 -0.42 -13.77
CA LEU A 127 -6.44 -1.62 -14.03
C LEU A 127 -5.83 -1.58 -15.43
N ASP A 128 -6.60 -1.21 -16.46
CA ASP A 128 -6.12 -1.14 -17.84
C ASP A 128 -4.98 -0.15 -18.00
N ASN A 129 -5.13 1.07 -17.48
CA ASN A 129 -4.08 2.10 -17.53
C ASN A 129 -2.83 1.67 -16.78
N PHE A 130 -2.99 0.99 -15.64
CA PHE A 130 -1.88 0.43 -14.90
C PHE A 130 -1.14 -0.63 -15.72
N VAL A 131 -1.85 -1.59 -16.32
CA VAL A 131 -1.27 -2.67 -17.13
C VAL A 131 -0.64 -2.16 -18.43
N GLU A 132 -1.24 -1.15 -19.06
CA GLU A 132 -0.74 -0.48 -20.27
C GLU A 132 0.61 0.21 -20.01
N LEU A 133 0.81 0.77 -18.80
CA LEU A 133 2.07 1.38 -18.41
C LEU A 133 3.17 0.32 -18.29
N LYS A 134 3.95 0.15 -19.35
CA LYS A 134 5.06 -0.81 -19.39
C LYS A 134 6.35 -0.21 -18.83
N ILE A 135 7.13 -1.10 -18.22
CA ILE A 135 8.50 -0.84 -17.78
C ILE A 135 9.36 -1.85 -18.52
N ALA A 136 10.41 -1.39 -19.16
CA ALA A 136 11.43 -2.24 -19.76
C ALA A 136 12.19 -3.03 -18.68
N LYS A 137 12.98 -3.99 -19.12
CA LYS A 137 13.76 -4.83 -18.22
C LYS A 137 14.79 -3.99 -17.46
N VAL A 138 15.22 -4.52 -16.31
CA VAL A 138 16.26 -3.90 -15.48
C VAL A 138 17.49 -3.63 -16.35
N GLY A 139 17.90 -2.36 -16.45
CA GLY A 139 19.02 -1.92 -17.27
C GLY A 139 18.64 -1.25 -18.60
N GLU A 140 17.38 -1.33 -19.03
CA GLU A 140 16.89 -0.75 -20.30
C GLU A 140 15.98 0.47 -20.08
N TRP A 141 16.33 1.34 -19.14
CA TRP A 141 15.48 2.47 -18.71
C TRP A 141 15.29 3.56 -19.78
N GLU A 142 16.16 3.63 -20.78
CA GLU A 142 16.14 4.68 -21.81
C GLU A 142 14.84 4.71 -22.64
N ASN A 143 14.18 3.55 -22.76
CA ASN A 143 12.91 3.39 -23.48
C ASN A 143 11.68 3.49 -22.57
N ASN A 144 11.88 3.70 -21.26
CA ASN A 144 10.77 3.76 -20.31
C ASN A 144 10.07 5.12 -20.36
N PRO A 145 8.76 5.15 -20.05
CA PRO A 145 8.03 6.40 -19.89
C PRO A 145 8.74 7.33 -18.92
N THR A 146 8.87 8.59 -19.33
CA THR A 146 9.40 9.65 -18.49
C THR A 146 8.36 10.14 -17.49
N LEU A 147 8.82 10.78 -16.41
CA LEU A 147 7.95 11.43 -15.44
C LEU A 147 7.00 12.45 -16.09
N GLU A 148 7.50 13.21 -17.06
CA GLU A 148 6.70 14.20 -17.79
C GLU A 148 5.59 13.52 -18.58
N GLU A 149 5.91 12.47 -19.35
CA GLU A 149 4.90 11.69 -20.09
C GLU A 149 3.85 11.07 -19.19
N VAL A 150 4.26 10.51 -18.04
CA VAL A 150 3.34 9.93 -17.06
C VAL A 150 2.40 11.00 -16.48
N ILE A 151 2.91 12.17 -16.09
CA ILE A 151 2.07 13.22 -15.51
C ILE A 151 1.16 13.84 -16.57
N THR A 152 1.64 14.00 -17.80
CA THR A 152 0.81 14.48 -18.91
C THR A 152 -0.34 13.52 -19.21
N LYS A 153 -0.08 12.20 -19.18
CA LYS A 153 -1.11 11.19 -19.49
C LYS A 153 -2.05 10.90 -18.31
N TYR A 154 -1.52 10.77 -17.09
CA TYR A 154 -2.26 10.27 -15.93
C TYR A 154 -2.51 11.34 -14.85
N GLY A 155 -2.01 12.56 -15.05
CA GLY A 155 -2.15 13.66 -14.12
C GLY A 155 -1.13 13.65 -12.98
N LYS A 156 -1.24 14.66 -12.11
CA LYS A 156 -0.38 14.82 -10.93
C LYS A 156 -0.67 13.75 -9.88
N GLY A 157 0.37 13.34 -9.15
CA GLY A 157 0.24 12.45 -8.00
C GLY A 157 -0.36 13.14 -6.77
N SER A 158 -0.74 12.35 -5.78
CA SER A 158 -1.14 12.83 -4.46
C SER A 158 0.06 13.12 -3.55
N ASN A 159 1.21 12.50 -3.82
CA ASN A 159 2.45 12.74 -3.06
C ASN A 159 3.70 12.38 -3.87
N VAL A 160 4.85 12.85 -3.43
CA VAL A 160 6.16 12.45 -3.93
C VAL A 160 7.15 12.28 -2.79
N SER A 161 8.02 11.26 -2.88
CA SER A 161 9.20 11.10 -2.05
C SER A 161 10.45 11.11 -2.94
N PHE A 162 11.44 11.91 -2.59
CA PHE A 162 12.71 11.98 -3.30
C PHE A 162 13.71 10.99 -2.71
N THR A 163 14.52 10.39 -3.58
CA THR A 163 15.69 9.58 -3.22
C THR A 163 16.93 10.23 -3.80
N GLU A 164 18.12 9.71 -3.47
CA GLU A 164 19.39 10.25 -3.96
C GLU A 164 19.46 10.32 -5.50
N ASN A 165 18.93 9.30 -6.19
CA ASN A 165 18.99 9.17 -7.65
C ASN A 165 17.61 9.10 -8.30
N GLY A 166 16.57 9.69 -7.70
CA GLY A 166 15.23 9.53 -8.22
C GLY A 166 14.12 10.04 -7.34
N LEU A 167 12.91 9.55 -7.62
CA LEU A 167 11.72 9.84 -6.83
C LEU A 167 10.70 8.72 -6.94
N THR A 168 9.78 8.66 -5.99
CA THR A 168 8.58 7.85 -6.04
C THR A 168 7.37 8.78 -6.07
N LEU A 169 6.61 8.73 -7.16
CA LEU A 169 5.34 9.43 -7.31
C LEU A 169 4.20 8.51 -6.86
N THR A 170 3.38 8.97 -5.93
CA THR A 170 2.28 8.20 -5.36
C THR A 170 0.95 8.82 -5.76
N TYR A 171 0.01 7.97 -6.17
CA TYR A 171 -1.41 8.29 -6.37
C TYR A 171 -2.20 7.48 -5.34
N LYS A 172 -2.89 8.15 -4.42
CA LYS A 172 -3.60 7.47 -3.33
C LYS A 172 -4.96 8.07 -3.08
N THR A 173 -5.99 7.24 -3.09
CA THR A 173 -7.34 7.67 -2.72
C THR A 173 -7.36 8.11 -1.26
N ARG A 174 -8.05 9.20 -0.93
CA ARG A 174 -8.19 9.62 0.47
C ARG A 174 -9.11 8.66 1.21
N ILE A 175 -8.79 8.40 2.48
CA ILE A 175 -9.60 7.53 3.34
C ILE A 175 -11.07 7.99 3.44
N VAL A 176 -11.32 9.30 3.37
CA VAL A 176 -12.68 9.87 3.42
C VAL A 176 -13.50 9.61 2.15
N ASP A 177 -12.82 9.35 1.03
CA ASP A 177 -13.45 9.04 -0.25
C ASP A 177 -13.61 7.53 -0.47
N VAL A 178 -12.96 6.70 0.38
CA VAL A 178 -13.13 5.25 0.33
C VAL A 178 -14.52 4.89 0.81
N PRO A 179 -15.36 4.23 -0.02
CA PRO A 179 -16.65 3.76 0.44
C PRO A 179 -16.45 2.81 1.61
N ARG A 180 -17.05 3.13 2.76
CA ARG A 180 -16.93 2.37 4.02
C ARG A 180 -17.34 0.90 3.90
N TYR A 181 -17.99 0.53 2.80
CA TYR A 181 -18.47 -0.81 2.46
C TYR A 181 -18.26 -1.16 0.97
N GLY A 182 -17.27 -0.56 0.29
CA GLY A 182 -16.94 -0.84 -1.11
C GLY A 182 -16.02 -2.06 -1.32
N SER A 183 -15.72 -2.37 -2.59
CA SER A 183 -15.10 -3.62 -3.10
C SER A 183 -13.78 -4.08 -2.47
N SER A 184 -13.03 -3.17 -1.83
CA SER A 184 -11.85 -3.48 -1.01
C SER A 184 -11.89 -2.86 0.39
N GLY A 185 -12.75 -1.84 0.63
CA GLY A 185 -12.77 -1.07 1.87
C GLY A 185 -11.45 -0.35 2.21
N HIS A 186 -10.48 -0.32 1.29
CA HIS A 186 -9.14 0.19 1.50
C HIS A 186 -8.81 1.31 0.50
N PRO A 187 -7.97 2.29 0.87
CA PRO A 187 -7.44 3.25 -0.09
C PRO A 187 -6.70 2.56 -1.23
N GLN A 188 -7.09 2.86 -2.46
CA GLN A 188 -6.35 2.44 -3.64
C GLN A 188 -5.04 3.25 -3.72
N GLU A 189 -3.96 2.60 -4.13
CA GLU A 189 -2.65 3.22 -4.21
C GLU A 189 -1.87 2.71 -5.43
N ILE A 190 -1.34 3.65 -6.22
CA ILE A 190 -0.32 3.40 -7.23
C ILE A 190 0.96 4.12 -6.79
N SER A 191 2.08 3.41 -6.81
CA SER A 191 3.42 3.98 -6.59
C SER A 191 4.29 3.73 -7.81
N LEU A 192 4.83 4.81 -8.38
CA LEU A 192 5.68 4.82 -9.56
C LEU A 192 7.06 5.34 -9.18
N GLY A 193 8.08 4.50 -9.24
CA GLY A 193 9.47 4.88 -8.97
C GLY A 193 10.18 5.29 -10.25
N PHE A 194 10.85 6.44 -10.21
CA PHE A 194 11.59 7.00 -11.32
C PHE A 194 13.06 7.18 -10.98
N TYR A 195 13.92 6.92 -11.96
CA TYR A 195 15.37 7.06 -11.89
C TYR A 195 15.84 8.27 -12.69
N ASP A 196 16.71 9.06 -12.08
CA ASP A 196 17.46 10.14 -12.72
C ASP A 196 18.90 9.67 -12.99
N PRO A 197 19.25 9.31 -14.24
CA PRO A 197 20.58 8.79 -14.57
C PRO A 197 21.69 9.83 -14.44
N ASP A 198 21.36 11.11 -14.53
CA ASP A 198 22.34 12.20 -14.53
C ASP A 198 22.45 12.90 -13.17
N SER A 199 21.60 12.53 -12.20
CA SER A 199 21.46 13.17 -10.88
C SER A 199 21.33 14.70 -10.97
N ASN A 200 20.74 15.22 -12.05
CA ASN A 200 20.66 16.65 -12.34
C ASN A 200 19.22 17.22 -12.22
N GLY A 201 18.25 16.35 -11.94
CA GLY A 201 16.84 16.67 -11.74
C GLY A 201 16.08 17.05 -13.00
N LYS A 202 16.62 16.81 -14.20
CA LYS A 202 15.99 17.21 -15.47
C LYS A 202 15.14 16.11 -16.09
N LYS A 203 15.58 14.85 -16.02
CA LYS A 203 14.88 13.75 -16.68
C LYS A 203 14.84 12.53 -15.77
N TYR A 204 13.64 11.95 -15.70
CA TYR A 204 13.31 10.85 -14.80
C TYR A 204 12.62 9.76 -15.61
N TYR A 205 13.12 8.53 -15.52
CA TYR A 205 12.59 7.37 -16.25
C TYR A 205 11.93 6.41 -15.29
N LEU A 206 10.73 5.93 -15.62
CA LEU A 206 10.01 4.96 -14.81
C LEU A 206 10.83 3.67 -14.70
N ILE A 207 11.06 3.17 -13.50
CA ILE A 207 11.81 1.93 -13.25
C ILE A 207 11.05 0.93 -12.38
N THR A 208 10.06 1.39 -11.61
CA THR A 208 9.20 0.52 -10.82
C THR A 208 7.76 1.02 -10.84
N LYS A 209 6.81 0.09 -10.78
CA LYS A 209 5.40 0.40 -10.54
C LYS A 209 4.82 -0.64 -9.60
N THR A 210 3.93 -0.21 -8.72
CA THR A 210 3.19 -1.09 -7.81
C THR A 210 1.78 -0.56 -7.63
N ALA A 211 0.81 -1.46 -7.73
CA ALA A 211 -0.56 -1.22 -7.34
C ALA A 211 -0.88 -1.91 -6.02
N VAL A 212 -1.71 -1.27 -5.20
CA VAL A 212 -2.27 -1.84 -3.97
C VAL A 212 -3.76 -1.49 -3.91
N TYR A 213 -4.58 -2.50 -3.65
CA TYR A 213 -6.04 -2.39 -3.60
C TYR A 213 -6.66 -1.75 -4.85
N LEU A 214 -6.05 -1.89 -6.03
CA LEU A 214 -6.61 -1.33 -7.25
C LEU A 214 -7.90 -2.08 -7.57
N ASP A 215 -8.98 -1.33 -7.83
CA ASP A 215 -10.26 -1.90 -8.23
C ASP A 215 -10.29 -2.11 -9.75
N ASP A 216 -11.13 -3.04 -10.21
CA ASP A 216 -11.37 -3.31 -11.62
C ASP A 216 -12.86 -3.29 -11.94
N ILE A 217 -13.22 -2.59 -13.00
CA ILE A 217 -14.58 -2.50 -13.50
C ILE A 217 -15.02 -3.79 -14.22
N HIS A 218 -14.07 -4.62 -14.66
CA HIS A 218 -14.35 -5.85 -15.41
C HIS A 218 -14.51 -7.09 -14.51
N ASN A 219 -13.87 -7.10 -13.34
CA ASN A 219 -13.93 -8.19 -12.38
C ASN A 219 -14.57 -7.74 -11.05
N LEU A 220 -15.75 -7.13 -11.15
CA LEU A 220 -16.45 -6.59 -9.98
C LEU A 220 -16.92 -7.71 -9.03
N PRO A 221 -16.85 -7.47 -7.71
CA PRO A 221 -17.43 -8.38 -6.73
C PRO A 221 -18.98 -8.32 -6.80
N ALA A 222 -19.62 -9.30 -6.17
CA ALA A 222 -21.06 -9.35 -6.02
C ALA A 222 -21.60 -8.09 -5.30
N ILE A 223 -22.75 -7.60 -5.73
CA ILE A 223 -23.45 -6.53 -5.02
C ILE A 223 -23.93 -7.08 -3.67
N LYS A 224 -23.92 -6.24 -2.63
CA LYS A 224 -24.25 -6.58 -1.24
C LYS A 224 -25.43 -7.53 -1.04
N ASN A 225 -26.53 -7.34 -1.77
CA ASN A 225 -27.77 -8.10 -1.60
C ASN A 225 -27.81 -9.40 -2.43
N GLU A 226 -26.82 -9.61 -3.28
CA GLU A 226 -26.75 -10.73 -4.22
C GLU A 226 -25.74 -11.80 -3.81
N PHE A 227 -24.79 -11.45 -2.92
CA PHE A 227 -23.80 -12.41 -2.44
C PHE A 227 -24.45 -13.51 -1.59
N VAL A 228 -24.24 -14.75 -2.02
CA VAL A 228 -24.60 -15.95 -1.27
C VAL A 228 -23.36 -16.83 -1.17
N PHE A 229 -22.96 -17.17 0.05
CA PHE A 229 -21.84 -18.07 0.28
C PHE A 229 -22.25 -19.51 -0.12
N LYS A 230 -21.59 -20.06 -1.15
CA LYS A 230 -21.89 -21.38 -1.75
C LYS A 230 -20.84 -22.45 -1.46
N TRP A 231 -19.71 -22.08 -0.88
CA TRP A 231 -18.58 -22.98 -0.67
C TRP A 231 -18.86 -23.99 0.44
N LYS A 232 -18.33 -25.19 0.25
CA LYS A 232 -18.26 -26.24 1.26
C LYS A 232 -16.80 -26.68 1.46
N PRO A 233 -16.45 -27.31 2.59
CA PRO A 233 -15.11 -27.83 2.82
C PRO A 233 -14.58 -28.71 1.67
N GLU A 234 -15.41 -29.63 1.17
CA GLU A 234 -15.05 -30.56 0.09
C GLU A 234 -14.78 -29.87 -1.25
N ASP A 235 -15.28 -28.65 -1.46
CA ASP A 235 -15.04 -27.91 -2.70
C ASP A 235 -13.57 -27.48 -2.83
N MET A 236 -12.86 -27.29 -1.70
CA MET A 236 -11.45 -26.88 -1.69
C MET A 236 -10.55 -27.93 -2.33
N ASP A 237 -10.86 -29.22 -2.13
CA ASP A 237 -10.10 -30.34 -2.70
C ASP A 237 -10.27 -30.46 -4.23
N THR A 238 -11.30 -29.80 -4.79
CA THR A 238 -11.55 -29.78 -6.23
C THR A 238 -10.81 -28.67 -6.97
N LEU A 239 -10.10 -27.79 -6.25
CA LEU A 239 -9.38 -26.68 -6.84
C LEU A 239 -8.05 -27.16 -7.44
N THR A 240 -7.82 -26.82 -8.70
CA THR A 240 -6.48 -26.95 -9.29
C THR A 240 -5.69 -25.67 -9.00
N VAL A 241 -4.81 -25.73 -8.02
CA VAL A 241 -3.87 -24.65 -7.68
C VAL A 241 -2.62 -24.80 -8.55
N GLY A 242 -2.26 -23.74 -9.26
CA GLY A 242 -1.07 -23.69 -10.11
C GLY A 242 0.19 -23.34 -9.34
N ASP A 243 1.22 -22.97 -10.09
CA ASP A 243 2.45 -22.41 -9.53
C ASP A 243 2.15 -21.22 -8.61
N SER A 244 2.78 -21.17 -7.43
CA SER A 244 2.46 -20.14 -6.42
C SER A 244 2.93 -18.73 -6.80
N GLN A 245 3.95 -18.62 -7.65
CA GLN A 245 4.49 -17.34 -8.11
C GLN A 245 3.73 -16.82 -9.33
N TYR A 246 3.40 -17.70 -10.27
CA TYR A 246 2.89 -17.37 -11.60
C TYR A 246 1.46 -17.83 -11.86
N GLY A 247 0.87 -18.68 -11.02
CA GLY A 247 -0.45 -19.28 -11.23
C GLY A 247 -0.53 -20.30 -12.37
N LYS A 248 0.60 -20.60 -13.05
CA LYS A 248 0.62 -21.46 -14.22
C LYS A 248 0.09 -22.86 -13.87
N GLY A 249 -0.85 -23.36 -14.68
CA GLY A 249 -1.52 -24.65 -14.46
C GLY A 249 -2.73 -24.59 -13.52
N GLY A 250 -3.00 -23.45 -12.87
CA GLY A 250 -4.16 -23.28 -12.01
C GLY A 250 -5.46 -23.00 -12.76
N MET A 251 -6.60 -23.21 -12.09
CA MET A 251 -7.93 -22.81 -12.59
C MET A 251 -7.98 -21.31 -12.84
N THR A 252 -8.70 -20.90 -13.87
CA THR A 252 -8.96 -19.50 -14.18
C THR A 252 -9.97 -18.87 -13.20
N TYR A 253 -9.90 -17.56 -13.03
CA TYR A 253 -10.89 -16.82 -12.24
C TYR A 253 -12.32 -17.06 -12.75
N GLN A 254 -12.52 -17.10 -14.07
CA GLN A 254 -13.82 -17.32 -14.70
C GLN A 254 -14.38 -18.72 -14.40
N GLU A 255 -13.55 -19.76 -14.35
CA GLU A 255 -13.98 -21.10 -13.93
C GLU A 255 -14.47 -21.12 -12.48
N ILE A 256 -13.77 -20.43 -11.58
CA ILE A 256 -14.17 -20.31 -10.17
C ILE A 256 -15.48 -19.53 -10.04
N VAL A 257 -15.63 -18.41 -10.74
CA VAL A 257 -16.87 -17.63 -10.77
C VAL A 257 -18.04 -18.43 -11.33
N ALA A 258 -17.81 -19.22 -12.38
CA ALA A 258 -18.86 -20.07 -12.96
C ALA A 258 -19.36 -21.13 -11.97
N ARG A 259 -18.47 -21.67 -11.13
CA ARG A 259 -18.82 -22.68 -10.13
C ARG A 259 -19.43 -22.10 -8.85
N PHE A 260 -18.84 -21.03 -8.31
CA PHE A 260 -19.15 -20.54 -6.96
C PHE A 260 -19.82 -19.17 -6.94
N GLY A 261 -20.00 -18.54 -8.10
CA GLY A 261 -20.50 -17.17 -8.23
C GLY A 261 -19.42 -16.12 -8.00
N LEU A 262 -19.84 -14.86 -8.07
CA LEU A 262 -18.96 -13.72 -7.83
C LEU A 262 -18.50 -13.66 -6.36
N PRO A 263 -17.26 -13.23 -6.10
CA PRO A 263 -16.75 -13.05 -4.73
C PRO A 263 -17.46 -11.88 -4.03
N SER A 264 -17.39 -11.85 -2.70
CA SER A 264 -17.90 -10.72 -1.90
C SER A 264 -16.98 -9.51 -1.91
N ASP A 265 -15.69 -9.73 -2.18
CA ASP A 265 -14.63 -8.72 -2.12
C ASP A 265 -13.50 -9.13 -3.07
N SER A 266 -12.92 -8.16 -3.77
CA SER A 266 -11.84 -8.40 -4.72
C SER A 266 -10.94 -7.18 -4.86
N ASN A 267 -9.65 -7.40 -5.04
CA ASN A 267 -8.70 -6.33 -5.32
C ASN A 267 -7.47 -6.81 -6.07
N PHE A 268 -6.82 -5.88 -6.77
CA PHE A 268 -5.60 -6.12 -7.51
C PHE A 268 -4.41 -5.53 -6.78
N SER A 269 -3.30 -6.26 -6.74
CA SER A 269 -2.06 -5.80 -6.10
C SER A 269 -0.82 -6.41 -6.75
N GLY A 270 0.27 -5.66 -6.79
CA GLY A 270 1.54 -6.09 -7.38
C GLY A 270 2.04 -5.15 -8.47
N SER A 271 3.11 -5.56 -9.15
CA SER A 271 3.86 -4.72 -10.09
C SER A 271 3.58 -4.99 -11.56
N ASP A 272 2.88 -6.08 -11.91
CA ASP A 272 2.64 -6.49 -13.29
C ASP A 272 3.94 -6.59 -14.13
N THR A 273 4.95 -7.26 -13.57
CA THR A 273 6.23 -7.50 -14.25
C THR A 273 6.47 -9.00 -14.44
N ASP A 274 7.39 -9.37 -15.34
CA ASP A 274 7.72 -10.76 -15.66
C ASP A 274 8.09 -11.61 -14.43
N TYR A 275 8.68 -11.00 -13.40
CA TYR A 275 9.10 -11.69 -12.16
C TYR A 275 8.08 -11.55 -11.02
N SER A 276 7.11 -10.65 -11.16
CA SER A 276 6.11 -10.32 -10.15
C SER A 276 4.79 -9.98 -10.85
N PRO A 277 4.07 -11.01 -11.34
CA PRO A 277 2.81 -10.81 -12.03
C PRO A 277 1.78 -10.18 -11.10
N LEU A 278 0.89 -9.39 -11.69
CA LEU A 278 -0.20 -8.77 -10.94
C LEU A 278 -1.06 -9.84 -10.29
N SER A 279 -1.44 -9.62 -9.03
CA SER A 279 -2.26 -10.55 -8.27
C SER A 279 -3.69 -10.03 -8.17
N LEU A 280 -4.65 -10.90 -8.44
CA LEU A 280 -6.06 -10.70 -8.09
C LEU A 280 -6.34 -11.49 -6.81
N ARG A 281 -6.64 -10.80 -5.72
CA ARG A 281 -7.14 -11.42 -4.50
C ARG A 281 -8.65 -11.37 -4.53
N VAL A 282 -9.30 -12.50 -4.28
CA VAL A 282 -10.75 -12.54 -4.08
C VAL A 282 -11.08 -13.24 -2.78
N ASN A 283 -12.13 -12.76 -2.14
CA ASN A 283 -12.63 -13.32 -0.89
C ASN A 283 -14.11 -13.62 -1.03
N TYR A 284 -14.51 -14.80 -0.57
CA TYR A 284 -15.89 -15.21 -0.39
C TYR A 284 -16.15 -15.29 1.11
N PHE A 285 -16.94 -14.37 1.64
CA PHE A 285 -17.38 -14.38 3.04
C PHE A 285 -18.55 -13.42 3.24
N ASN A 286 -19.32 -13.62 4.31
CA ASN A 286 -20.48 -12.78 4.60
C ASN A 286 -20.06 -11.44 5.25
N ILE A 287 -19.52 -10.51 4.46
CA ILE A 287 -19.11 -9.15 4.91
C ILE A 287 -20.24 -8.34 5.55
N HIS A 288 -21.49 -8.63 5.16
CA HIS A 288 -22.65 -7.80 5.49
C HIS A 288 -23.54 -8.33 6.62
N ARG A 289 -23.21 -9.49 7.20
CA ARG A 289 -23.92 -9.96 8.40
C ARG A 289 -23.39 -9.26 9.65
N PRO A 290 -24.23 -8.99 10.65
CA PRO A 290 -23.79 -8.56 11.97
C PRO A 290 -22.74 -9.54 12.51
N PRO A 291 -21.71 -9.09 13.25
CA PRO A 291 -20.67 -9.97 13.78
C PRO A 291 -21.19 -11.21 14.53
N ALA A 292 -22.33 -11.08 15.23
CA ALA A 292 -22.97 -12.17 15.96
C ALA A 292 -23.61 -13.25 15.06
N GLU A 293 -23.79 -12.98 13.77
CA GLU A 293 -24.41 -13.87 12.78
C GLU A 293 -23.46 -14.26 11.65
N ARG A 294 -22.20 -13.78 11.72
CA ARG A 294 -21.17 -14.19 10.78
C ARG A 294 -20.73 -15.60 11.17
N LYS A 295 -21.16 -16.58 10.37
CA LYS A 295 -20.37 -17.81 10.26
C LYS A 295 -18.95 -17.43 9.86
N LEU A 296 -17.96 -18.08 10.47
CA LEU A 296 -16.54 -17.84 10.16
C LEU A 296 -16.14 -18.39 8.78
N ASP A 297 -17.10 -18.98 8.06
CA ASP A 297 -16.93 -19.49 6.70
C ASP A 297 -16.37 -18.42 5.75
N ARG A 298 -15.15 -18.67 5.31
CA ARG A 298 -14.38 -17.81 4.41
C ARG A 298 -13.56 -18.65 3.46
N VAL A 299 -13.55 -18.25 2.20
CA VAL A 299 -12.58 -18.70 1.20
C VAL A 299 -11.81 -17.48 0.69
N SER A 300 -10.49 -17.56 0.67
CA SER A 300 -9.59 -16.54 0.13
C SER A 300 -8.72 -17.17 -0.94
N LEU A 301 -8.79 -16.61 -2.14
CA LEU A 301 -8.06 -17.10 -3.31
C LEU A 301 -7.16 -16.01 -3.85
N ILE A 302 -5.97 -16.39 -4.30
CA ILE A 302 -5.03 -15.50 -4.99
C ILE A 302 -4.81 -16.05 -6.39
N PHE A 303 -5.08 -15.19 -7.38
CA PHE A 303 -4.80 -15.47 -8.77
C PHE A 303 -3.64 -14.60 -9.25
N LYS A 304 -2.93 -15.08 -10.27
CA LYS A 304 -1.83 -14.36 -10.93
C LYS A 304 -2.20 -14.10 -12.38
N ARG A 305 -1.98 -12.86 -12.83
CA ARG A 305 -2.17 -12.45 -14.22
C ARG A 305 -1.21 -13.21 -15.12
N GLN A 306 -1.72 -13.74 -16.22
CA GLN A 306 -0.97 -14.41 -17.28
C GLN A 306 -0.66 -13.43 -18.41
N GLU A 307 0.21 -13.82 -19.35
CA GLU A 307 0.54 -13.01 -20.53
C GLU A 307 -0.68 -12.67 -21.38
N ASP A 308 -1.62 -13.61 -21.52
CA ASP A 308 -2.90 -13.44 -22.23
C ASP A 308 -3.92 -12.57 -21.48
N GLY A 309 -3.56 -12.08 -20.28
CA GLY A 309 -4.41 -11.27 -19.42
C GLY A 309 -5.39 -12.06 -18.55
N SER A 310 -5.46 -13.38 -18.69
CA SER A 310 -6.24 -14.23 -17.78
C SER A 310 -5.64 -14.26 -16.37
N PHE A 311 -6.43 -14.65 -15.38
CA PHE A 311 -5.98 -14.79 -13.99
C PHE A 311 -6.09 -16.25 -13.58
N ARG A 312 -4.99 -16.86 -13.14
CA ARG A 312 -4.95 -18.27 -12.74
C ARG A 312 -4.61 -18.46 -11.27
N LEU A 313 -5.27 -19.43 -10.63
CA LEU A 313 -5.21 -19.70 -9.20
C LEU A 313 -3.79 -20.13 -8.79
N ALA A 314 -3.24 -19.44 -7.79
CA ALA A 314 -1.89 -19.65 -7.27
C ALA A 314 -1.87 -19.96 -5.77
N ASP A 315 -2.88 -19.53 -5.02
CA ASP A 315 -3.05 -19.85 -3.59
C ASP A 315 -4.54 -19.93 -3.26
N ALA A 316 -4.89 -20.87 -2.38
CA ALA A 316 -6.25 -21.09 -1.92
C ALA A 316 -6.25 -21.40 -0.43
N LYS A 317 -7.04 -20.65 0.34
CA LYS A 317 -7.17 -20.81 1.79
C LYS A 317 -8.64 -20.76 2.18
N SER A 318 -8.99 -21.54 3.18
CA SER A 318 -10.35 -21.56 3.72
C SER A 318 -10.36 -21.65 5.23
N GLU A 319 -11.38 -21.09 5.82
CA GLU A 319 -11.79 -21.28 7.21
C GLU A 319 -13.27 -21.64 7.15
N PHE A 320 -13.64 -22.78 7.73
CA PHE A 320 -15.03 -23.21 7.83
C PHE A 320 -15.33 -23.47 9.30
N ASP A 321 -16.49 -23.02 9.75
CA ASP A 321 -16.94 -23.25 11.12
C ASP A 321 -17.14 -24.76 11.34
N LYS A 322 -16.65 -25.30 12.46
CA LYS A 322 -16.54 -26.75 12.67
C LYS A 322 -17.82 -27.41 13.18
N ASP A 323 -18.88 -26.65 13.38
CA ASP A 323 -20.13 -27.17 13.92
C ASP A 323 -21.05 -27.62 12.78
N TRP A 324 -20.94 -28.90 12.41
CA TRP A 324 -21.88 -29.64 11.57
C TRP A 324 -22.76 -30.56 12.40
#